data_AF-A0A914DIX2-F1
#
_entry.id   AF-A0A914DIX2-F1
#
_cell.length_a   1.000
_cell.length_b   1.000
_cell.length_c   1.000
_cell.angle_alpha   90.00
_cell.angle_beta   90.00
_cell.angle_gamma   90.00
#
_symmetry.space_group_name_H-M   'P 1'
#
loop_
_entity.id
_entity.type
_entity.pdbx_description
1 polymer ?
#
loop_
_entity_poly.entity_id
_entity_poly.type
_entity_poly.pdbx_seq_one_letter_code
_entity_poly.pdbx_strand_id
1 'polypeptide(L)'
;PAKVVVELELGAVAVTALIQSARILEAEGTSDFVGFASGVPIASVDTLVAAHRASTTSFDEAASVSGAIRVLKQVFRDLIKDIHLNENVLADQFVASMHRWLCDPNSLLYNPSICTAISTLMKKLCLLLVSEINQLGAK
;
A
#
# COMPACT_ATOMS: atom_id res chain seq x y z
N PRO A 1 -18.01 -22.74 -28.14
CA PRO A 1 -17.30 -22.31 -26.92
C PRO A 1 -17.86 -20.97 -26.43
N ALA A 2 -18.34 -20.89 -25.20
CA ALA A 2 -18.81 -19.63 -24.63
C ALA A 2 -17.60 -18.72 -24.34
N LYS A 3 -17.62 -17.49 -24.87
CA LYS A 3 -16.60 -16.47 -24.60
C LYS A 3 -16.97 -15.78 -23.30
N VAL A 4 -16.26 -16.09 -22.22
CA VAL A 4 -16.41 -15.39 -20.93
C VAL A 4 -15.57 -14.12 -20.99
N VAL A 5 -16.19 -12.98 -20.73
CA VAL A 5 -15.52 -11.68 -20.64
C VAL A 5 -15.71 -11.18 -19.22
N VAL A 6 -14.60 -10.79 -18.58
CA VAL A 6 -14.60 -10.17 -17.25
C VAL A 6 -14.18 -8.72 -17.44
N GLU A 7 -15.04 -7.80 -17.00
CA GLU A 7 -14.71 -6.37 -16.92
C GLU A 7 -14.24 -6.06 -15.51
N LEU A 8 -13.08 -5.42 -15.39
CA LEU A 8 -12.41 -5.10 -14.14
C LEU A 8 -12.11 -3.61 -14.10
N GLU A 9 -12.74 -2.91 -13.16
CA GLU A 9 -12.50 -1.50 -12.90
C GLU A 9 -11.77 -1.36 -11.55
N LEU A 10 -10.62 -0.68 -11.55
CA LEU A 10 -9.82 -0.45 -10.35
C LEU A 10 -9.91 1.02 -9.95
N GLY A 11 -10.63 1.27 -8.85
CA GLY A 11 -10.71 2.59 -8.22
C GLY A 11 -9.70 2.77 -7.09
N ALA A 12 -9.21 4.01 -6.93
CA ALA A 12 -8.40 4.46 -5.80
C ALA A 12 -7.25 3.51 -5.38
N VAL A 13 -6.54 2.95 -6.36
CA VAL A 13 -5.56 1.86 -6.16
C VAL A 13 -4.50 2.20 -5.12
N ALA A 14 -4.02 3.45 -5.05
CA ALA A 14 -3.06 3.88 -4.04
C ALA A 14 -3.62 3.75 -2.61
N VAL A 15 -4.88 4.14 -2.41
CA VAL A 15 -5.58 4.07 -1.13
C VAL A 15 -5.85 2.61 -0.77
N THR A 16 -6.36 1.83 -1.72
CA THR A 16 -6.63 0.40 -1.54
C THR A 16 -5.37 -0.36 -1.16
N ALA A 17 -4.27 -0.16 -1.88
CA ALA A 17 -2.99 -0.81 -1.62
C ALA A 17 -2.44 -0.45 -0.22
N LEU A 18 -2.61 0.81 0.19
CA LEU A 18 -2.19 1.25 1.52
C LEU A 18 -3.03 0.60 2.63
N ILE A 19 -4.36 0.62 2.53
CA ILE A 19 -5.25 -0.02 3.52
C ILE A 19 -4.96 -1.52 3.61
N GLN A 20 -4.78 -2.18 2.46
CA GLN A 20 -4.54 -3.61 2.34
C GLN A 20 -3.08 -4.03 2.52
N SER A 21 -2.18 -3.12 2.92
CA SER A 21 -0.73 -3.40 3.00
C SER A 21 -0.40 -4.68 3.79
N ALA A 22 -1.15 -4.96 4.85
CA ALA A 22 -0.99 -6.16 5.68
C ALA A 22 -1.26 -7.44 4.89
N ARG A 23 -2.38 -7.46 4.16
CA ARG A 23 -2.79 -8.62 3.34
C ARG A 23 -1.86 -8.81 2.15
N ILE A 24 -1.34 -7.71 1.59
CA ILE A 24 -0.32 -7.77 0.53
C ILE A 24 0.94 -8.44 1.06
N LEU A 25 1.42 -8.05 2.25
CA LEU A 25 2.60 -8.67 2.88
C LEU A 25 2.35 -10.14 3.20
N GLU A 26 1.18 -10.47 3.76
CA GLU A 26 0.79 -11.86 4.07
C GLU A 26 0.78 -12.74 2.81
N ALA A 27 0.26 -12.22 1.69
CA ALA A 27 0.25 -12.93 0.41
C ALA A 27 1.66 -13.16 -0.16
N GLU A 28 2.65 -12.33 0.23
CA GLU A 28 4.06 -12.52 -0.11
C GLU A 28 4.80 -13.46 0.86
N GLY A 29 4.10 -14.00 1.87
CA GLY A 29 4.72 -14.81 2.94
C GLY A 29 5.49 -13.97 3.97
N THR A 30 5.25 -12.66 4.02
CA THR A 30 5.80 -11.72 5.01
C THR A 30 4.71 -11.32 6.02
N SER A 31 5.09 -10.81 7.20
CA SER A 31 4.14 -10.30 8.19
C SER A 31 4.27 -8.79 8.36
N ASP A 32 3.16 -8.11 8.68
CA ASP A 32 3.11 -6.69 9.05
C ASP A 32 4.06 -6.36 10.23
N PHE A 33 4.43 -7.36 11.06
CA PHE A 33 5.42 -7.22 12.15
C PHE A 33 6.86 -7.00 11.66
N VAL A 34 7.20 -7.54 10.48
CA VAL A 34 8.52 -7.42 9.83
C VAL A 34 8.50 -6.35 8.73
N GLY A 35 7.31 -5.92 8.32
CA GLY A 35 7.11 -4.94 7.26
C GLY A 35 7.38 -3.50 7.68
N PHE A 36 7.59 -2.65 6.68
CA PHE A 36 7.81 -1.20 6.75
C PHE A 36 6.85 -0.48 7.73
N ALA A 37 5.60 -0.94 7.88
CA ALA A 37 4.57 -0.29 8.69
C ALA A 37 4.60 -0.67 10.19
N SER A 38 5.42 -1.64 10.59
CA SER A 38 5.48 -2.19 11.95
C SER A 38 5.86 -1.15 13.01
N GLY A 39 6.82 -0.26 12.69
CA GLY A 39 7.36 0.70 13.65
C GLY A 39 8.10 0.07 14.83
N VAL A 40 8.21 -1.26 14.84
CA VAL A 40 9.05 -2.01 15.75
C VAL A 40 10.49 -1.92 15.23
N PRO A 41 11.43 -1.36 15.99
CA PRO A 41 12.84 -1.41 15.62
C PRO A 41 13.26 -2.89 15.54
N ILE A 42 13.88 -3.29 14.43
CA ILE A 42 14.40 -4.65 14.24
C ILE A 42 15.47 -4.88 15.32
N ALA A 43 15.13 -5.66 16.35
CA ALA A 43 15.91 -5.78 17.58
C ALA A 43 17.10 -6.75 17.51
N SER A 44 17.32 -7.46 16.40
CA SER A 44 18.43 -8.43 16.29
C SER A 44 19.55 -7.94 15.38
N VAL A 45 20.74 -7.76 15.96
CA VAL A 45 21.98 -7.36 15.29
C VAL A 45 22.37 -8.36 14.18
N ASP A 46 22.09 -9.65 14.34
CA ASP A 46 22.36 -10.66 13.30
C ASP A 46 21.49 -10.46 12.05
N THR A 47 20.22 -10.08 12.23
CA THR A 47 19.33 -9.74 11.12
C THR A 47 19.75 -8.43 10.44
N LEU A 48 20.22 -7.45 11.22
CA LEU A 48 20.77 -6.20 10.69
C LEU A 48 22.01 -6.46 9.84
N VAL A 49 22.92 -7.36 10.24
CA VAL A 49 24.15 -7.70 9.48
C VAL A 49 23.83 -8.46 8.18
N ALA A 50 22.82 -9.32 8.18
CA ALA A 50 22.34 -9.98 6.96
C ALA A 50 21.67 -8.98 5.99
N ALA A 51 20.85 -8.06 6.51
CA ALA A 51 20.20 -7.00 5.73
C ALA A 51 21.20 -5.93 5.23
N HIS A 52 22.28 -5.67 5.97
CA HIS A 52 23.32 -4.71 5.62
C HIS A 52 24.08 -5.08 4.34
N ARG A 53 24.10 -6.36 3.96
CA ARG A 53 24.70 -6.81 2.70
C ARG A 53 23.78 -6.68 1.49
N ALA A 54 22.48 -6.42 1.68
CA ALA A 54 21.49 -6.51 0.61
C ALA A 54 20.99 -5.15 0.06
N SER A 55 20.84 -4.09 0.86
CA SER A 55 20.57 -2.70 0.40
C SER A 55 20.33 -1.76 1.59
N THR A 56 21.36 -1.08 2.06
CA THR A 56 21.31 -0.19 3.24
C THR A 56 20.55 1.12 3.02
N THR A 57 20.39 1.56 1.78
CA THR A 57 19.73 2.85 1.45
C THR A 57 18.20 2.72 1.43
N SER A 58 17.66 1.68 0.80
CA SER A 58 16.21 1.45 0.70
C SER A 58 15.55 1.13 2.05
N PHE A 59 16.30 0.49 2.97
CA PHE A 59 15.80 0.14 4.29
C PHE A 59 15.71 1.36 5.22
N ASP A 60 16.67 2.29 5.12
CA ASP A 60 16.68 3.52 5.92
C ASP A 60 15.61 4.51 5.45
N GLU A 61 15.48 4.70 4.14
CA GLU A 61 14.41 5.50 3.54
C GLU A 61 13.03 4.93 3.91
N ALA A 62 12.90 3.60 3.93
CA ALA A 62 11.70 2.91 4.39
C ALA A 62 11.37 3.21 5.86
N ALA A 63 12.35 3.10 6.75
CA ALA A 63 12.16 3.38 8.17
C ALA A 63 11.73 4.85 8.40
N SER A 64 12.29 5.79 7.64
CA SER A 64 12.05 7.24 7.79
C SER A 64 10.59 7.66 7.58
N VAL A 65 9.88 6.99 6.66
CA VAL A 65 8.48 7.33 6.31
C VAL A 65 7.45 6.38 6.93
N SER A 66 7.90 5.38 7.70
CA SER A 66 7.04 4.38 8.37
C SER A 66 5.92 4.98 9.22
N GLY A 67 6.23 5.98 10.03
CA GLY A 67 5.26 6.68 10.88
C GLY A 67 4.20 7.42 10.06
N ALA A 68 4.62 8.15 9.02
CA ALA A 68 3.72 8.90 8.15
C ALA A 68 2.75 7.98 7.40
N ILE A 69 3.24 6.87 6.85
CA ILE A 69 2.41 5.86 6.18
C ILE A 69 1.42 5.21 7.17
N ARG A 70 1.83 4.95 8.42
CA ARG A 70 0.91 4.40 9.44
C ARG A 70 -0.26 5.35 9.72
N VAL A 71 0.04 6.64 9.89
CA VAL A 71 -0.98 7.68 10.10
C VAL A 71 -1.89 7.77 8.89
N LEU A 72 -1.32 7.83 7.68
CA LEU A 72 -2.08 7.90 6.44
C LEU A 72 -3.01 6.68 6.25
N LYS A 73 -2.51 5.47 6.54
CA LYS A 73 -3.28 4.22 6.52
C LYS A 73 -4.46 4.29 7.50
N GLN A 74 -4.26 4.87 8.68
CA GLN A 74 -5.31 5.05 9.68
C GLN A 74 -6.36 6.06 9.24
N VAL A 75 -5.93 7.22 8.73
CA VAL A 75 -6.84 8.25 8.18
C VAL A 75 -7.73 7.65 7.10
N PHE A 76 -7.17 6.92 6.14
CA PHE A 76 -7.98 6.28 5.11
C PHE A 76 -8.93 5.22 5.65
N ARG A 77 -8.52 4.41 6.63
CA ARG A 77 -9.45 3.46 7.28
C ARG A 77 -10.64 4.16 7.90
N ASP A 78 -10.41 5.25 8.62
CA ASP A 78 -11.48 5.98 9.31
C ASP A 78 -12.42 6.65 8.31
N LEU A 79 -11.88 7.24 7.24
CA LEU A 79 -12.68 7.81 6.15
C LEU A 79 -13.52 6.76 5.42
N ILE A 80 -12.91 5.63 5.04
CA ILE A 80 -13.64 4.55 4.37
C ILE A 80 -14.73 4.01 5.29
N LYS A 81 -14.45 3.83 6.58
CA LYS A 81 -15.47 3.43 7.56
C LYS A 81 -16.60 4.45 7.65
N ASP A 82 -16.30 5.74 7.64
CA ASP A 82 -17.27 6.82 7.70
C ASP A 82 -18.16 6.88 6.43
N ILE A 83 -17.58 6.67 5.25
CA ILE A 83 -18.33 6.55 3.99
C ILE A 83 -19.34 5.40 4.09
N HIS A 84 -18.91 4.23 4.59
CA HIS A 84 -19.78 3.05 4.65
C HIS A 84 -20.88 3.14 5.73
N LEU A 85 -20.60 3.79 6.86
CA LEU A 85 -21.53 3.86 7.98
C LEU A 85 -22.48 5.06 7.92
N ASN A 86 -22.00 6.19 7.40
CA ASN A 86 -22.72 7.47 7.45
C ASN A 86 -23.01 8.05 6.06
N GLU A 87 -22.68 7.33 4.97
CA GLU A 87 -22.83 7.79 3.59
C GLU A 87 -22.15 9.16 3.35
N ASN A 88 -21.01 9.37 4.02
CA ASN A 88 -20.36 10.68 4.07
C ASN A 88 -19.68 11.04 2.74
N VAL A 89 -20.35 11.87 1.95
CA VAL A 89 -19.85 12.39 0.65
C VAL A 89 -18.57 13.23 0.82
N LEU A 90 -18.37 13.91 1.95
CA LEU A 90 -17.15 14.68 2.19
C LEU A 90 -15.95 13.75 2.41
N ALA A 91 -16.16 12.63 3.11
CA ALA A 91 -15.12 11.62 3.29
C ALA A 91 -14.72 11.00 1.94
N ASP A 92 -15.69 10.73 1.05
CA ASP A 92 -15.43 10.24 -0.31
C ASP A 92 -14.62 11.24 -1.15
N GLN A 93 -15.05 12.51 -1.16
CA GLN A 93 -14.33 13.58 -1.85
C GLN A 93 -12.90 13.76 -1.31
N PHE A 94 -12.72 13.59 0.01
CA PHE A 94 -11.42 13.68 0.65
C PHE A 94 -10.52 12.50 0.27
N VAL A 95 -11.04 11.27 0.21
CA VAL A 95 -10.32 10.10 -0.30
C VAL A 95 -9.87 10.32 -1.74
N ALA A 96 -10.75 10.80 -2.62
CA ALA A 96 -10.42 11.09 -4.02
C ALA A 96 -9.34 12.17 -4.15
N SER A 97 -9.40 13.22 -3.32
CA SER A 97 -8.43 14.31 -3.31
C SER A 97 -7.06 13.85 -2.80
N MET A 98 -7.03 13.04 -1.74
CA MET A 98 -5.81 12.47 -1.18
C MET A 98 -5.16 11.44 -2.09
N HIS A 99 -5.97 10.63 -2.80
CA HIS A 99 -5.46 9.76 -3.85
C HIS A 99 -4.76 10.58 -4.95
N ARG A 100 -5.39 11.68 -5.40
CA ARG A 100 -4.79 12.59 -6.39
C ARG A 100 -3.49 13.21 -5.88
N TRP A 101 -3.47 13.66 -4.62
CA TRP A 101 -2.28 14.19 -3.94
C TRP A 101 -1.12 13.19 -3.95
N LEU A 102 -1.37 11.92 -3.61
CA LEU A 102 -0.36 10.86 -3.61
C LEU A 102 0.26 10.59 -4.99
N CYS A 103 -0.50 10.87 -6.06
CA CYS A 103 -0.07 10.63 -7.43
C CYS A 103 0.52 11.86 -8.13
N ASP A 104 0.47 13.06 -7.53
CA ASP A 104 0.97 14.30 -8.15
C ASP A 104 2.29 14.75 -7.50
N PRO A 105 3.42 14.74 -8.25
CA PRO A 105 4.71 15.18 -7.74
C PRO A 105 4.78 16.69 -7.47
N ASN A 106 3.85 17.49 -8.00
CA ASN A 106 3.81 18.94 -7.78
C ASN A 106 2.95 19.33 -6.58
N SER A 107 2.43 18.36 -5.85
CA SER A 107 1.57 18.61 -4.71
C SER A 107 2.34 19.15 -3.50
N LEU A 108 1.65 19.96 -2.69
CA LEU A 108 2.22 20.46 -1.43
C LEU A 108 2.53 19.30 -0.49
N LEU A 109 3.64 19.38 0.26
CA LEU A 109 4.09 18.31 1.16
C LEU A 109 4.40 16.97 0.45
N TYR A 110 4.64 17.01 -0.86
CA TYR A 110 5.13 15.86 -1.60
C TYR A 110 6.42 15.32 -0.95
N ASN A 111 6.41 14.02 -0.65
CA ASN A 111 7.57 13.31 -0.17
C ASN A 111 7.84 12.12 -1.11
N PRO A 112 8.98 12.10 -1.82
CA PRO A 112 9.28 11.09 -2.82
C PRO A 112 9.37 9.68 -2.23
N SER A 113 9.80 9.55 -0.97
CA SER A 113 9.92 8.28 -0.26
C SER A 113 8.54 7.69 0.06
N ILE A 114 7.58 8.52 0.48
CA ILE A 114 6.18 8.12 0.69
C ILE A 114 5.58 7.63 -0.64
N CYS A 115 5.73 8.40 -1.71
CA CYS A 115 5.20 8.05 -3.03
C CYS A 115 5.83 6.76 -3.58
N THR A 116 7.13 6.56 -3.36
CA THR A 116 7.84 5.33 -3.75
C THR A 116 7.33 4.12 -2.97
N ALA A 117 7.13 4.25 -1.66
CA ALA A 117 6.60 3.19 -0.82
C ALA A 117 5.17 2.79 -1.24
N ILE A 118 4.30 3.78 -1.48
CA ILE A 118 2.91 3.52 -1.93
C ILE A 118 2.89 2.93 -3.35
N SER A 119 3.70 3.45 -4.27
CA SER A 119 3.83 2.89 -5.62
C SER A 119 4.30 1.43 -5.59
N THR A 120 5.15 1.06 -4.63
CA THR A 120 5.58 -0.32 -4.42
C THR A 120 4.41 -1.19 -3.96
N LEU A 121 3.61 -0.73 -2.99
CA LEU A 121 2.39 -1.43 -2.57
C LEU A 121 1.38 -1.59 -3.71
N MET A 122 1.19 -0.55 -4.52
CA MET A 122 0.30 -0.60 -5.69
C MET A 122 0.75 -1.66 -6.70
N LYS A 123 2.04 -1.70 -7.03
CA LYS A 123 2.60 -2.72 -7.93
C LYS A 123 2.37 -4.12 -7.38
N LYS A 124 2.63 -4.33 -6.09
CA LYS A 124 2.41 -5.61 -5.42
C LYS A 124 0.93 -6.03 -5.46
N LEU A 125 0.02 -5.12 -5.15
CA LEU A 125 -1.43 -5.36 -5.24
C LEU A 125 -1.83 -5.79 -6.66
N CYS A 126 -1.40 -5.05 -7.68
CA CYS A 126 -1.73 -5.38 -9.07
C CYS A 126 -1.16 -6.73 -9.50
N LEU A 127 0.07 -7.06 -9.09
CA LEU A 127 0.67 -8.38 -9.39
C LEU A 127 -0.08 -9.52 -8.69
N LEU A 128 -0.50 -9.34 -7.44
CA LEU A 128 -1.34 -10.31 -6.73
C LEU A 128 -2.69 -10.49 -7.43
N LEU A 129 -3.34 -9.41 -7.86
CA LEU A 129 -4.60 -9.48 -8.61
C LEU A 129 -4.42 -10.24 -9.94
N VAL A 130 -3.37 -9.94 -10.70
CA VAL A 130 -3.06 -10.65 -11.95
C VAL A 130 -2.77 -12.14 -11.67
N SER A 131 -2.05 -12.45 -10.59
CA SER A 131 -1.79 -13.82 -10.18
C SER A 131 -3.08 -14.58 -9.87
N GLU A 132 -4.00 -13.96 -9.12
CA GLU A 132 -5.28 -14.55 -8.77
C GLU A 132 -6.16 -14.78 -10.00
N ILE A 133 -6.22 -13.80 -10.92
CA ILE A 133 -6.95 -13.90 -12.19
C ILE A 133 -6.40 -15.06 -13.03
N ASN A 134 -5.08 -15.20 -13.12
CA ASN A 134 -4.44 -16.30 -13.84
C ASN A 134 -4.74 -17.67 -13.20
N GLN A 135 -4.80 -17.73 -11.87
CA GLN A 135 -5.18 -18.96 -11.15
C GLN A 135 -6.61 -19.39 -11.45
N LEU A 136 -7.51 -18.45 -11.70
CA LEU A 136 -8.89 -18.72 -12.13
C LEU A 136 -9.00 -19.17 -13.60
N GLY A 137 -7.88 -19.32 -14.30
CA GLY A 137 -7.82 -19.82 -15.68
C GLY A 137 -8.05 -18.76 -16.75
N ALA A 138 -8.12 -17.48 -16.36
CA ALA A 138 -8.02 -16.37 -17.30
C ALA A 138 -6.56 -16.24 -17.78
N LYS A 139 -6.36 -15.68 -18.98
CA LYS A 139 -5.05 -15.44 -19.60
C LYS A 139 -4.98 -14.01 -20.10
#